data_AF-A0A4V1UKC5-F1
#
_entry.id   AF-A0A4V1UKC5-F1
#
_cell.length_a   1.000
_cell.length_b   1.000
_cell.length_c   1.000
_cell.angle_alpha   90.00
_cell.angle_beta   90.00
_cell.angle_gamma   90.00
#
_symmetry.space_group_name_H-M   'P 1'
#
loop_
_entity.id
_entity.type
_entity.pdbx_description
1 polymer ?
#
loop_
_entity_poly.entity_id
_entity_poly.type
_entity_poly.pdbx_seq_one_letter_code
_entity_poly.pdbx_strand_id
1 'polypeptide(L)' 'MVDRAPHPDACLNDREFEALANGVLAPAALERLRAQVQGVLDDPSGGLSHDEVWSRLERRMKRAARAA' A
#
# COMPACT_ATOMS: atom_id res chain seq x y z
N MET A 1 -15.47 -16.62 13.65
CA MET A 1 -14.59 -15.56 14.13
C MET A 1 -13.50 -15.41 13.09
N VAL A 2 -13.64 -14.49 12.14
CA VAL A 2 -12.61 -14.31 11.11
C VAL A 2 -11.54 -13.41 11.73
N ASP A 3 -10.42 -14.02 12.05
CA ASP A 3 -9.21 -13.36 12.52
C ASP A 3 -8.81 -12.32 11.47
N ARG A 4 -9.05 -11.05 11.80
CA ARG A 4 -8.66 -9.93 10.97
C ARG A 4 -7.14 -9.80 11.14
N ALA A 5 -6.40 -10.56 10.33
CA ALA A 5 -4.96 -10.46 10.26
C ALA A 5 -4.56 -8.98 10.21
N PRO A 6 -3.54 -8.55 10.99
CA PRO A 6 -3.13 -7.16 11.01
C PRO A 6 -2.76 -6.78 9.58
N HIS A 7 -3.57 -5.91 8.98
CA HIS A 7 -3.29 -5.33 7.68
C HIS A 7 -1.86 -4.80 7.77
N PRO A 8 -0.90 -5.32 6.99
CA PRO A 8 0.43 -4.78 7.05
C PRO A 8 0.31 -3.32 6.63
N ASP A 9 0.86 -2.40 7.43
CA ASP A 9 1.20 -1.05 7.00
C ASP A 9 2.21 -1.19 5.85
N ALA A 10 1.70 -1.56 4.68
CA ALA A 10 2.40 -2.04 3.52
C ALA A 10 2.47 -0.91 2.52
N CYS A 11 3.34 0.05 2.78
CA CYS A 11 3.87 0.94 1.75
C CYS A 11 5.25 1.39 2.21
N LEU A 12 6.18 1.47 1.26
CA LEU A 12 7.42 2.22 1.44
C LEU A 12 7.07 3.59 2.03
N ASN A 13 7.83 4.06 3.02
CA ASN A 13 7.69 5.46 3.41
C ASN A 13 8.17 6.38 2.28
N ASP A 14 7.84 7.67 2.32
CA ASP A 14 8.12 8.61 1.22
C ASP A 14 9.60 8.59 0.79
N ARG A 15 10.52 8.47 1.75
CA ARG A 15 11.97 8.39 1.49
C ARG A 15 12.37 7.09 0.80
N GLU A 16 11.81 5.97 1.23
CA GLU A 16 12.03 4.67 0.57
C GLU A 16 11.39 4.65 -0.82
N PHE A 17 10.23 5.29 -1.01
CA PHE A 17 9.59 5.41 -2.31
C PHE A 17 10.43 6.24 -3.29
N GLU A 18 10.97 7.38 -2.84
CA GLU A 18 11.92 8.16 -3.64
C GLU A 18 13.19 7.36 -3.96
N ALA A 19 13.73 6.60 -3.00
CA ALA A 19 14.89 5.74 -3.25
C ALA A 19 14.58 4.65 -4.29
N LEU A 20 13.37 4.07 -4.29
CA LEU A 20 12.90 3.16 -5.33
C LEU A 20 12.84 3.86 -6.70
N ALA A 21 12.22 5.04 -6.77
CA ALA A 21 12.10 5.80 -8.02
C ALA A 21 13.45 6.16 -8.63
N ASN A 22 14.47 6.39 -7.79
CA ASN A 22 15.84 6.69 -8.21
C ASN A 22 16.72 5.44 -8.43
N GLY A 23 16.20 4.22 -8.24
CA GLY A 23 16.96 2.99 -8.41
C GLY A 23 18.03 2.73 -7.33
N VAL A 24 17.93 3.40 -6.19
CA VAL A 24 18.89 3.32 -5.07
C VAL A 24 18.27 2.73 -3.80
N LEU A 25 17.13 2.05 -3.93
CA LEU A 25 16.46 1.42 -2.79
C LEU A 25 17.39 0.39 -2.13
N ALA A 26 17.49 0.46 -0.80
CA ALA A 26 18.32 -0.46 -0.04
C ALA A 26 17.87 -1.92 -0.27
N PRO A 27 18.79 -2.89 -0.39
CA PRO A 27 18.45 -4.28 -0.68
C PRO A 27 17.44 -4.89 0.31
N ALA A 28 17.57 -4.59 1.60
CA ALA A 28 16.63 -5.07 2.61
C ALA A 28 15.21 -4.51 2.42
N ALA A 29 15.08 -3.25 1.97
CA ALA A 29 13.79 -2.66 1.68
C ALA A 29 13.19 -3.23 0.38
N LEU A 30 14.02 -3.51 -0.61
CA LEU A 30 13.62 -4.17 -1.85
C LEU A 30 13.10 -5.59 -1.62
N GLU A 31 13.79 -6.40 -0.82
CA GLU A 31 13.35 -7.77 -0.52
C GLU A 31 12.02 -7.79 0.24
N ARG A 32 11.81 -6.87 1.19
CA ARG A 32 10.50 -6.69 1.84
C ARG A 32 9.41 -6.31 0.84
N LEU A 33 9.70 -5.39 -0.08
CA LEU A 33 8.75 -4.98 -1.12
C LEU A 33 8.38 -6.18 -2.02
N ARG A 34 9.37 -6.99 -2.44
CA ARG A 34 9.15 -8.18 -3.26
C ARG A 34 8.26 -9.21 -2.57
N ALA A 35 8.51 -9.51 -1.30
CA ALA A 35 7.70 -10.46 -0.54
C ALA A 35 6.23 -10.00 -0.44
N GLN A 36 6.00 -8.69 -0.27
CA GLN A 36 4.65 -8.13 -0.19
C GLN A 36 3.94 -8.15 -1.54
N VAL A 37 4.62 -7.76 -2.62
CA VAL A 37 4.07 -7.83 -3.98
C VAL A 37 3.72 -9.28 -4.32
N GLN A 38 4.61 -10.23 -4.01
CA GLN A 38 4.35 -11.65 -4.22
C GLN A 38 3.11 -12.12 -3.45
N GLY A 39 2.96 -11.72 -2.18
CA GLY A 39 1.77 -12.06 -1.39
C GLY A 39 0.45 -11.53 -1.99
N VAL A 40 0.47 -10.35 -2.60
CA VAL A 40 -0.71 -9.80 -3.32
C VAL A 40 -0.96 -10.55 -4.63
N LEU A 41 0.11 -10.95 -5.33
CA LEU A 41 0.00 -11.72 -6.58
C LEU A 41 -0.48 -13.16 -6.35
N ASP A 42 -0.09 -13.78 -5.22
CA ASP A 42 -0.47 -15.14 -4.85
C ASP A 42 -1.95 -15.23 -4.43
N ASP A 43 -2.52 -14.16 -3.86
CA ASP A 43 -3.95 -14.07 -3.53
C ASP A 43 -4.60 -12.80 -4.13
N PRO A 44 -5.00 -12.84 -5.42
CA PRO A 44 -5.62 -11.70 -6.09
C PRO A 44 -7.04 -11.41 -5.61
N SER A 45 -7.62 -12.26 -4.75
CA SER A 45 -8.98 -12.12 -4.19
C SER A 45 -9.14 -10.84 -3.36
N GLY A 46 -8.03 -10.27 -2.87
CA GLY A 46 -7.99 -8.99 -2.16
C GLY A 46 -7.97 -7.75 -3.08
N GLY A 47 -8.05 -7.94 -4.40
CA GLY A 47 -8.08 -6.85 -5.37
C GLY A 47 -9.32 -5.96 -5.20
N LEU A 48 -9.11 -4.66 -5.06
CA LEU A 48 -10.19 -3.68 -5.01
C LEU A 48 -10.62 -3.30 -6.44
N SER A 49 -11.92 -3.14 -6.64
CA SER A 49 -12.43 -2.55 -7.88
C SER A 49 -11.98 -1.08 -8.01
N HIS A 50 -11.87 -0.60 -9.24
CA HIS A 50 -11.50 0.79 -9.52
C HIS A 50 -12.43 1.80 -8.80
N ASP A 51 -13.74 1.55 -8.81
CA ASP A 51 -14.72 2.39 -8.11
C ASP A 51 -14.50 2.39 -6.59
N GLU A 52 -14.12 1.25 -6.02
CA GLU A 52 -13.86 1.14 -4.59
C GLU A 52 -12.58 1.87 -4.18
N VAL A 53 -11.53 1.79 -5.00
CA VAL A 53 -10.30 2.59 -4.83
C VAL A 53 -10.63 4.08 -4.89
N TRP A 54 -11.38 4.51 -5.91
CA TRP A 54 -11.76 5.91 -6.09
C TRP A 54 -12.62 6.44 -4.94
N SER A 55 -13.62 5.67 -4.50
CA SER A 55 -14.49 6.01 -3.37
C SER A 55 -13.72 6.12 -2.04
N ARG A 56 -12.71 5.28 -1.81
CA ARG A 56 -11.85 5.37 -0.63
C ARG A 56 -10.96 6.61 -0.68
N LEU A 57 -10.40 6.93 -1.85
CA LEU A 57 -9.57 8.12 -2.05
C LEU A 57 -10.37 9.40 -1.82
N GLU A 58 -11.55 9.50 -2.42
CA GLU A 58 -12.44 10.66 -2.29
C GLU A 58 -12.82 10.91 -0.82
N ARG A 59 -13.15 9.86 -0.08
CA ARG A 59 -13.43 9.93 1.37
C ARG A 59 -12.21 10.38 2.18
N ARG A 60 -10.99 9.99 1.79
CA ARG A 60 -9.76 10.44 2.45
C ARG A 60 -9.51 11.93 2.21
N MET A 61 -9.70 12.41 0.98
CA MET A 61 -9.56 13.83 0.64
C MET A 61 -10.60 14.70 1.35
N LYS A 62 -11.87 14.29 1.37
CA LYS A 62 -12.95 15.00 2.10
C LYS A 62 -12.66 15.13 3.59
N ARG A 63 -12.00 14.13 4.22
CA ARG A 63 -11.58 14.20 5.63
C ARG A 63 -10.40 15.14 5.84
N ALA A 64 -9.38 15.09 4.97
CA ALA A 64 -8.23 15.98 5.05
C ALA A 64 -8.61 17.46 4.85
N ALA A 65 -9.48 17.75 3.87
CA ALA A 65 -9.98 19.09 3.61
C ALA A 65 -10.89 19.65 4.71
N ARG A 66 -11.47 18.80 5.57
CA ARG A 66 -12.25 19.23 6.75
C ARG A 66 -11.40 19.47 7.99
N ALA A 67 -10.16 19.00 7.99
CA ALA A 67 -9.22 19.15 9.10
C ALA A 67 -8.22 20.31 8.88
N ALA A 68 -8.25 20.94 7.71
CA ALA A 68 -7.51 22.14 7.33
C ALA A 68 -8.40 23.38 7.43
#